data_AF-A0A8S3HSN0-F1
#
_entry.id   AF-A0A8S3HSN0-F1
#
_cell.length_a   1.000
_cell.length_b   1.000
_cell.length_c   1.000
_cell.angle_alpha   90.00
_cell.angle_beta   90.00
_cell.angle_gamma   90.00
#
_symmetry.space_group_name_H-M   'P 1'
#
loop_
_entity.id
_entity.type
_entity.pdbx_description
1 polymer ?
#
loop_
_entity_poly.entity_id
_entity_poly.type
_entity_poly.pdbx_seq_one_letter_code
_entity_poly.pdbx_strand_id
1 'polypeptide(L)'
;PTGHFAYAFTQQFLLLYNLDTDNVSMQLGNITWPNTSFLPHAVDISDEFVVVLGFVGDPMTNYTPCAFLLNRSDSTLKVLDQWSYTPPTNRSWQASLTNIDADSYAAQYDMSVSINPTGGQVLLGIQITNTIVLLNINRSANKFILPPQSVSNGQAIGMGKAVGWFDANTSVVLVNTYSFSYIWSASRVFVYNMALFNSSGIMSVFPNAQQPLATGFGPILITLVVTVTGTVTMLDSQGDISIIFPAAPGSYADTSWGTVSWALDCIGGTFNPQ
;
A
#
# COMPACT_ATOMS: atom_id res chain seq x y z
N PRO A 1 -5.94 -10.59 0.26
CA PRO A 1 -4.69 -10.95 0.96
C PRO A 1 -4.36 -12.45 1.07
N THR A 2 -5.28 -13.37 0.77
CA THR A 2 -5.10 -14.84 0.89
C THR A 2 -4.44 -15.48 -0.34
N GLY A 3 -4.25 -14.72 -1.43
CA GLY A 3 -3.58 -15.19 -2.64
C GLY A 3 -4.46 -15.98 -3.61
N HIS A 4 -5.77 -16.02 -3.39
CA HIS A 4 -6.75 -16.71 -4.25
C HIS A 4 -7.22 -15.89 -5.44
N PHE A 5 -6.94 -14.58 -5.47
CA PHE A 5 -7.41 -13.67 -6.51
C PHE A 5 -6.27 -12.90 -7.14
N ALA A 6 -6.32 -12.78 -8.46
CA ALA A 6 -5.64 -11.72 -9.21
C ALA A 6 -6.67 -10.68 -9.65
N TYR A 7 -6.20 -9.46 -9.92
CA TYR A 7 -7.09 -8.39 -10.33
C TYR A 7 -6.42 -7.43 -11.31
N ALA A 8 -7.25 -6.74 -12.09
CA ALA A 8 -6.87 -5.60 -12.89
C ALA A 8 -7.98 -4.56 -12.80
N PHE A 9 -7.62 -3.28 -12.80
CA PHE A 9 -8.61 -2.22 -12.68
C PHE A 9 -8.23 -1.01 -13.53
N THR A 10 -9.26 -0.29 -13.94
CA THR A 10 -9.20 1.00 -14.61
C THR A 10 -10.40 1.83 -14.15
N GLN A 11 -10.51 3.07 -14.63
CA GLN A 11 -11.75 3.84 -14.46
C GLN A 11 -12.95 3.14 -15.12
N GLN A 12 -12.72 2.33 -16.17
CA GLN A 12 -13.78 1.72 -16.97
C GLN A 12 -14.20 0.34 -16.47
N PHE A 13 -13.35 -0.37 -15.74
CA PHE A 13 -13.67 -1.72 -15.26
C PHE A 13 -12.84 -2.14 -14.04
N LEU A 14 -13.38 -3.13 -13.33
CA LEU A 14 -12.66 -3.96 -12.36
C LEU A 14 -12.78 -5.43 -12.79
N LEU A 15 -11.65 -6.07 -13.05
CA LEU A 15 -11.53 -7.49 -13.38
C LEU A 15 -11.00 -8.24 -12.16
N LEU A 16 -11.70 -9.31 -11.79
CA LEU A 16 -11.29 -10.25 -10.75
C LEU A 16 -11.11 -11.63 -11.37
N TYR A 17 -9.95 -12.23 -11.14
CA TYR A 17 -9.66 -13.60 -11.56
C TYR A 17 -9.48 -14.47 -10.31
N ASN A 18 -10.37 -15.46 -10.15
CA ASN A 18 -10.28 -16.46 -9.09
C ASN A 18 -9.35 -17.58 -9.55
N LEU A 19 -8.20 -17.70 -8.87
CA LEU A 19 -7.15 -18.66 -9.18
C LEU A 19 -7.55 -20.10 -8.82
N ASP A 20 -8.43 -20.29 -7.84
CA ASP A 20 -8.85 -21.62 -7.39
C ASP A 20 -9.86 -22.26 -8.34
N THR A 21 -10.68 -21.43 -8.99
CA THR A 21 -11.77 -21.88 -9.86
C THR A 21 -11.56 -21.56 -11.34
N ASP A 22 -10.42 -20.94 -11.70
CA ASP A 22 -10.10 -20.49 -13.06
C ASP A 22 -11.26 -19.68 -13.68
N ASN A 23 -11.80 -18.73 -12.89
CA ASN A 23 -12.96 -17.94 -13.29
C ASN A 23 -12.66 -16.44 -13.29
N VAL A 24 -13.00 -15.76 -14.38
CA VAL A 24 -12.86 -14.32 -14.55
C VAL A 24 -14.23 -13.66 -14.43
N SER A 25 -14.34 -12.67 -13.55
CA SER A 25 -15.46 -11.74 -13.52
C SER A 25 -14.98 -10.34 -13.86
N MET A 26 -15.77 -9.61 -14.66
CA MET A 26 -15.49 -8.22 -15.02
C MET A 26 -16.71 -7.38 -14.71
N GLN A 27 -16.47 -6.28 -14.01
CA GLN A 27 -17.49 -5.30 -13.68
C GLN A 27 -17.16 -3.98 -14.35
N LEU A 28 -18.19 -3.31 -14.88
CA LEU A 28 -18.03 -1.99 -15.46
C LEU A 28 -17.87 -0.95 -14.35
N GLY A 29 -16.88 -0.09 -14.48
CA GLY A 29 -16.54 0.93 -13.49
C GLY A 29 -17.68 1.91 -13.22
N ASN A 30 -18.50 2.24 -14.23
CA ASN A 30 -19.69 3.09 -14.02
C ASN A 30 -20.80 2.43 -13.17
N ILE A 31 -20.73 1.12 -12.94
CA ILE A 31 -21.64 0.36 -12.07
C ILE A 31 -20.97 0.09 -10.71
N THR A 32 -19.65 -0.17 -10.72
CA THR A 32 -18.88 -0.49 -9.51
C THR A 32 -18.53 0.74 -8.69
N TRP A 33 -18.14 1.84 -9.35
CA TRP A 33 -17.76 3.07 -8.69
C TRP A 33 -19.01 3.92 -8.43
N PRO A 34 -19.30 4.28 -7.17
CA PRO A 34 -20.51 5.03 -6.83
C PRO A 34 -20.46 6.49 -7.29
N ASN A 35 -19.31 6.96 -7.77
CA ASN A 35 -19.11 8.31 -8.27
C ASN A 35 -18.40 8.27 -9.62
N THR A 36 -18.95 8.95 -10.62
CA THR A 36 -18.38 9.05 -11.98
C THR A 36 -17.06 9.83 -12.02
N SER A 37 -16.75 10.63 -10.98
CA SER A 37 -15.46 11.31 -10.82
C SER A 37 -14.43 10.47 -10.06
N PHE A 38 -14.72 9.19 -9.76
CA PHE A 38 -13.78 8.34 -9.04
C PHE A 38 -12.66 7.85 -9.95
N LEU A 39 -11.42 8.08 -9.51
CA LEU A 39 -10.19 7.63 -10.16
C LEU A 39 -9.56 6.53 -9.29
N PRO A 40 -9.74 5.24 -9.61
CA PRO A 40 -9.15 4.17 -8.83
C PRO A 40 -7.63 4.13 -9.01
N HIS A 41 -6.88 3.98 -7.92
CA HIS A 41 -5.42 3.89 -7.92
C HIS A 41 -4.87 2.62 -7.28
N ALA A 42 -5.64 1.97 -6.39
CA ALA A 42 -5.23 0.72 -5.79
C ALA A 42 -6.44 -0.14 -5.42
N VAL A 43 -6.27 -1.46 -5.50
CA VAL A 43 -7.29 -2.46 -5.19
C VAL A 43 -6.64 -3.56 -4.35
N ASP A 44 -7.35 -4.09 -3.36
CA ASP A 44 -7.02 -5.38 -2.75
C ASP A 44 -8.31 -6.14 -2.42
N ILE A 45 -8.22 -7.46 -2.43
CA ILE A 45 -9.36 -8.38 -2.43
C ILE A 45 -9.15 -9.42 -1.35
N SER A 46 -10.15 -9.58 -0.49
CA SER A 46 -10.31 -10.72 0.40
C SER A 46 -11.37 -11.68 -0.14
N ASP A 47 -11.55 -12.81 0.53
CA ASP A 47 -12.59 -13.77 0.18
C ASP A 47 -14.01 -13.22 0.45
N GLU A 48 -14.13 -12.17 1.26
CA GLU A 48 -15.41 -11.60 1.70
C GLU A 48 -15.72 -10.25 1.03
N PHE A 49 -14.70 -9.41 0.81
CA PHE A 49 -14.87 -8.04 0.36
C PHE A 49 -13.71 -7.55 -0.51
N VAL A 50 -13.95 -6.46 -1.24
CA VAL A 50 -12.93 -5.74 -2.01
C VAL A 50 -12.76 -4.36 -1.39
N VAL A 51 -11.53 -3.86 -1.34
CA VAL A 51 -11.26 -2.46 -1.02
C VAL A 51 -10.63 -1.81 -2.23
N VAL A 52 -11.19 -0.67 -2.64
CA VAL A 52 -10.65 0.15 -3.72
C VAL A 52 -10.33 1.52 -3.16
N LEU A 53 -9.09 1.96 -3.36
CA LEU A 53 -8.56 3.25 -2.95
C LEU A 53 -8.30 4.09 -4.21
N GLY A 54 -8.69 5.36 -4.15
CA GLY A 54 -8.52 6.27 -5.27
C GLY A 54 -8.84 7.70 -4.87
N PHE A 55 -9.14 8.52 -5.86
CA PHE A 55 -9.57 9.90 -5.64
C PHE A 55 -11.00 10.11 -6.10
N VAL A 56 -11.77 10.88 -5.33
CA VAL A 56 -13.07 11.40 -5.76
C VAL A 56 -12.93 12.89 -6.05
N GLY A 57 -13.25 13.30 -7.28
CA GLY A 57 -13.22 14.71 -7.69
C GLY A 57 -14.40 15.49 -7.14
N ASP A 58 -14.14 16.72 -6.68
CA ASP A 58 -15.17 17.74 -6.52
C ASP A 58 -15.41 18.51 -7.84
N PRO A 59 -16.57 19.14 -8.02
CA PRO A 59 -16.87 19.87 -9.26
C PRO A 59 -16.02 21.13 -9.47
N MET A 60 -15.22 21.57 -8.49
CA MET A 60 -14.66 22.92 -8.46
C MET A 60 -13.17 22.95 -8.74
N THR A 61 -12.33 22.10 -8.13
CA THR A 61 -10.87 22.20 -8.31
C THR A 61 -10.03 20.98 -7.91
N ASN A 62 -10.47 20.16 -6.95
CA ASN A 62 -9.59 19.21 -6.28
C ASN A 62 -10.21 17.82 -6.10
N TYR A 63 -9.32 16.85 -6.04
CA TYR A 63 -9.62 15.45 -5.80
C TYR A 63 -9.24 15.06 -4.36
N THR A 64 -10.14 14.34 -3.69
CA THR A 64 -9.96 13.88 -2.30
C THR A 64 -9.70 12.37 -2.27
N PRO A 65 -8.66 11.89 -1.58
CA PRO A 65 -8.46 10.46 -1.38
C PRO A 65 -9.66 9.80 -0.71
N CYS A 66 -10.07 8.66 -1.23
CA CYS A 66 -11.27 7.96 -0.81
C CYS A 66 -11.08 6.44 -0.95
N ALA A 67 -11.57 5.68 0.02
CA ALA A 67 -11.63 4.22 -0.03
C ALA A 67 -13.09 3.75 -0.03
N PHE A 68 -13.40 2.79 -0.90
CA PHE A 68 -14.68 2.08 -0.93
C PHE A 68 -14.51 0.65 -0.44
N LEU A 69 -15.41 0.21 0.43
CA LEU A 69 -15.60 -1.18 0.78
C LEU A 69 -16.69 -1.76 -0.11
N LEU A 70 -16.41 -2.83 -0.86
CA LEU A 70 -17.34 -3.46 -1.80
C LEU A 70 -17.64 -4.90 -1.36
N ASN A 71 -18.88 -5.34 -1.61
CA ASN A 71 -19.29 -6.72 -1.36
C ASN A 71 -18.79 -7.64 -2.47
N ARG A 72 -17.82 -8.51 -2.19
CA ARG A 72 -17.27 -9.44 -3.20
C ARG A 72 -18.27 -10.52 -3.60
N SER A 73 -19.17 -10.91 -2.70
CA SER A 73 -20.17 -11.94 -2.96
C SER A 73 -21.32 -11.44 -3.85
N ASP A 74 -21.42 -10.12 -4.04
CA ASP A 74 -22.39 -9.52 -4.93
C ASP A 74 -21.83 -9.45 -6.36
N SER A 75 -22.61 -9.92 -7.33
CA SER A 75 -22.21 -9.92 -8.74
C SER A 75 -21.92 -8.52 -9.30
N THR A 76 -22.42 -7.44 -8.70
CA THR A 76 -22.14 -6.06 -9.13
C THR A 76 -21.12 -5.35 -8.25
N LEU A 77 -20.50 -6.04 -7.28
CA LEU A 77 -19.58 -5.47 -6.30
C LEU A 77 -20.15 -4.23 -5.59
N LYS A 78 -21.37 -4.38 -5.06
CA LYS A 78 -22.09 -3.29 -4.41
C LYS A 78 -21.25 -2.61 -3.32
N VAL A 79 -21.25 -1.28 -3.31
CA VAL A 79 -20.62 -0.46 -2.26
C VAL A 79 -21.33 -0.67 -0.93
N LEU A 80 -20.56 -1.06 0.07
CA LEU A 80 -20.99 -1.29 1.45
C LEU A 80 -20.75 -0.07 2.33
N ASP A 81 -19.60 0.57 2.18
CA ASP A 81 -19.21 1.74 2.96
C ASP A 81 -18.14 2.58 2.24
N GLN A 82 -17.94 3.80 2.71
CA GLN A 82 -16.98 4.75 2.17
C GLN A 82 -16.19 5.43 3.31
N TRP A 83 -14.89 5.56 3.11
CA TRP A 83 -14.02 6.43 3.89
C TRP A 83 -13.44 7.52 3.01
N SER A 84 -13.46 8.77 3.48
CA SER A 84 -12.82 9.90 2.80
C SER A 84 -11.74 10.51 3.68
N TYR A 85 -10.60 10.85 3.09
CA TYR A 85 -9.51 11.49 3.79
C TYR A 85 -9.86 12.93 4.15
N THR A 86 -9.74 13.25 5.44
CA THR A 86 -9.83 14.63 5.93
C THR A 86 -8.42 15.15 6.21
N PRO A 87 -7.85 15.97 5.32
CA PRO A 87 -6.52 16.54 5.50
C PRO A 87 -6.47 17.51 6.69
N PRO A 88 -5.30 17.63 7.35
CA PRO A 88 -5.08 18.61 8.41
C PRO A 88 -5.18 20.06 7.90
N THR A 89 -5.43 21.00 8.81
CA THR A 89 -5.74 22.41 8.50
C THR A 89 -4.57 23.23 7.94
N ASN A 90 -3.32 22.77 8.07
CA ASN A 90 -2.10 23.48 7.67
C ASN A 90 -1.48 22.95 6.37
N ARG A 91 -2.29 22.81 5.30
CA ARG A 91 -1.87 22.16 4.05
C ARG A 91 -0.71 22.88 3.34
N SER A 92 0.22 22.08 2.81
CA SER A 92 1.08 22.49 1.70
C SER A 92 0.47 22.04 0.36
N TRP A 93 1.21 22.23 -0.74
CA TRP A 93 0.87 21.70 -2.07
C TRP A 93 0.70 20.16 -2.10
N GLN A 94 1.17 19.44 -1.08
CA GLN A 94 1.12 17.97 -0.93
C GLN A 94 -0.21 17.45 -0.36
N ALA A 95 -1.34 18.03 -0.77
CA ALA A 95 -2.62 17.74 -0.10
C ALA A 95 -3.75 17.31 -1.03
N SER A 96 -3.57 17.37 -2.34
CA SER A 96 -4.62 17.00 -3.30
C SER A 96 -4.07 16.72 -4.69
N LEU A 97 -4.78 15.87 -5.42
CA LEU A 97 -4.72 15.81 -6.87
C LEU A 97 -5.55 16.97 -7.44
N THR A 98 -5.03 17.67 -8.45
CA THR A 98 -5.74 18.78 -9.10
C THR A 98 -6.39 18.30 -10.40
N ASN A 99 -7.40 19.03 -10.88
CA ASN A 99 -8.05 18.70 -12.15
C ASN A 99 -7.09 18.70 -13.36
N ILE A 100 -6.03 19.52 -13.33
CA ILE A 100 -5.05 19.60 -14.42
C ILE A 100 -4.23 18.32 -14.51
N ASP A 101 -3.97 17.69 -13.36
CA ASP A 101 -3.12 16.51 -13.26
C ASP A 101 -3.92 15.20 -13.32
N ALA A 102 -5.26 15.24 -13.27
CA ALA A 102 -6.13 14.08 -13.14
C ALA A 102 -6.03 13.08 -14.31
N ASP A 103 -5.72 13.57 -15.52
CA ASP A 103 -5.59 12.76 -16.73
C ASP A 103 -4.13 12.38 -17.03
N SER A 104 -3.18 12.73 -16.16
CA SER A 104 -1.75 12.46 -16.34
C SER A 104 -1.23 11.54 -15.25
N TYR A 105 -0.48 10.51 -15.64
CA TYR A 105 0.24 9.70 -14.66
C TYR A 105 1.35 10.54 -14.02
N ALA A 106 1.37 10.57 -12.69
CA ALA A 106 2.51 11.03 -11.91
C ALA A 106 2.67 10.19 -10.65
N ALA A 107 3.91 9.75 -10.39
CA ALA A 107 4.26 8.88 -9.27
C ALA A 107 3.85 9.42 -7.89
N GLN A 108 3.63 10.74 -7.77
CA GLN A 108 3.14 11.39 -6.56
C GLN A 108 1.70 11.05 -6.20
N TYR A 109 0.89 10.66 -7.18
CA TYR A 109 -0.51 10.29 -6.97
C TYR A 109 -0.72 8.80 -6.76
N ASP A 110 0.36 8.00 -6.78
CA ASP A 110 0.25 6.58 -6.50
C ASP A 110 -0.28 6.34 -5.08
N MET A 111 -1.11 5.30 -5.00
CA MET A 111 -1.72 4.83 -3.78
C MET A 111 -1.48 3.34 -3.67
N SER A 112 -1.60 2.83 -2.45
CA SER A 112 -1.58 1.40 -2.21
C SER A 112 -2.62 1.02 -1.17
N VAL A 113 -3.17 -0.18 -1.30
CA VAL A 113 -4.07 -0.76 -0.31
C VAL A 113 -3.64 -2.19 -0.06
N SER A 114 -3.65 -2.57 1.21
CA SER A 114 -3.41 -3.96 1.61
C SER A 114 -4.32 -4.33 2.77
N ILE A 115 -5.13 -5.36 2.57
CA ILE A 115 -6.00 -5.97 3.58
C ILE A 115 -5.13 -6.89 4.44
N ASN A 116 -5.29 -6.81 5.75
CA ASN A 116 -4.57 -7.68 6.69
C ASN A 116 -4.92 -9.16 6.45
N PRO A 117 -4.01 -10.12 6.70
CA PRO A 117 -4.28 -11.55 6.53
C PRO A 117 -5.53 -12.05 7.26
N THR A 118 -5.89 -11.44 8.40
CA THR A 118 -7.11 -11.78 9.16
C THR A 118 -8.40 -11.19 8.58
N GLY A 119 -8.30 -10.26 7.63
CA GLY A 119 -9.41 -9.51 7.06
C GLY A 119 -10.00 -8.44 7.99
N GLY A 120 -9.46 -8.27 9.21
CA GLY A 120 -9.99 -7.32 10.19
C GLY A 120 -9.53 -5.87 10.01
N GLN A 121 -8.47 -5.64 9.25
CA GLN A 121 -7.84 -4.34 9.10
C GLN A 121 -7.40 -4.11 7.65
N VAL A 122 -7.27 -2.84 7.27
CA VAL A 122 -6.80 -2.42 5.95
C VAL A 122 -5.81 -1.28 6.12
N LEU A 123 -4.64 -1.45 5.51
CA LEU A 123 -3.62 -0.43 5.44
C LEU A 123 -3.72 0.28 4.09
N LEU A 124 -3.88 1.59 4.12
CA LEU A 124 -3.93 2.47 2.96
C LEU A 124 -2.66 3.32 2.93
N GLY A 125 -2.02 3.42 1.78
CA GLY A 125 -0.94 4.34 1.51
C GLY A 125 -1.39 5.41 0.53
N ILE A 126 -1.19 6.68 0.88
CA ILE A 126 -1.57 7.83 0.06
C ILE A 126 -0.33 8.69 -0.12
N GLN A 127 0.35 8.51 -1.25
CA GLN A 127 1.69 9.09 -1.41
C GLN A 127 1.69 10.60 -1.46
N ILE A 128 0.72 11.23 -2.14
CA ILE A 128 0.67 12.69 -2.27
C ILE A 128 0.58 13.40 -0.92
N THR A 129 -0.04 12.76 0.08
CA THR A 129 -0.21 13.29 1.44
C THR A 129 0.84 12.78 2.42
N ASN A 130 1.82 11.99 1.95
CA ASN A 130 2.86 11.36 2.77
C ASN A 130 2.26 10.63 3.98
N THR A 131 1.12 9.96 3.80
CA THR A 131 0.31 9.42 4.89
C THR A 131 0.00 7.95 4.65
N ILE A 132 0.09 7.16 5.71
CA ILE A 132 -0.50 5.82 5.80
C ILE A 132 -1.67 5.86 6.78
N VAL A 133 -2.73 5.14 6.44
CA VAL A 133 -3.98 5.10 7.22
C VAL A 133 -4.31 3.65 7.50
N LEU A 134 -4.57 3.33 8.76
CA LEU A 134 -5.09 2.03 9.19
C LEU A 134 -6.58 2.16 9.48
N LEU A 135 -7.38 1.40 8.74
CA LEU A 135 -8.81 1.25 8.94
C LEU A 135 -9.09 -0.13 9.54
N ASN A 136 -9.88 -0.17 10.61
CA ASN A 136 -10.44 -1.44 11.09
C ASN A 136 -11.78 -1.70 10.38
N ILE A 137 -12.11 -2.96 10.12
CA ILE A 137 -13.36 -3.36 9.47
C ILE A 137 -14.30 -4.01 10.48
N ASN A 138 -15.53 -3.51 10.55
CA ASN A 138 -16.64 -4.20 11.19
C ASN A 138 -17.35 -5.08 10.16
N ARG A 139 -17.00 -6.37 10.15
CA ARG A 139 -17.54 -7.35 9.19
C ARG A 139 -19.03 -7.64 9.38
N SER A 140 -19.56 -7.57 10.61
CA SER A 140 -20.98 -7.82 10.83
C SER A 140 -21.84 -6.64 10.37
N ALA A 141 -21.32 -5.41 10.48
CA ALA A 141 -21.99 -4.21 10.01
C ALA A 141 -21.63 -3.83 8.57
N ASN A 142 -20.66 -4.50 7.94
CA ASN A 142 -20.10 -4.19 6.62
C ASN A 142 -19.60 -2.74 6.49
N LYS A 143 -18.81 -2.27 7.46
CA LYS A 143 -18.38 -0.86 7.55
C LYS A 143 -16.94 -0.69 7.99
N PHE A 144 -16.34 0.43 7.63
CA PHE A 144 -15.12 0.93 8.25
C PHE A 144 -15.42 1.43 9.68
N ILE A 145 -14.54 1.11 10.62
CA ILE A 145 -14.60 1.62 11.99
C ILE A 145 -13.83 2.94 12.04
N LEU A 146 -14.49 3.98 12.55
CA LEU A 146 -13.93 5.32 12.69
C LEU A 146 -13.70 5.66 14.19
N PRO A 147 -12.74 6.54 14.51
CA PRO A 147 -11.78 7.17 13.60
C PRO A 147 -10.66 6.21 13.16
N PRO A 148 -10.08 6.41 11.96
CA PRO A 148 -8.88 5.67 11.57
C PRO A 148 -7.67 6.07 12.42
N GLN A 149 -6.64 5.23 12.40
CA GLN A 149 -5.30 5.62 12.83
C GLN A 149 -4.49 6.06 11.61
N SER A 150 -3.57 7.01 11.78
CA SER A 150 -2.71 7.46 10.70
C SER A 150 -1.33 7.88 11.18
N VAL A 151 -0.35 7.76 10.27
CA VAL A 151 1.02 8.25 10.44
C VAL A 151 1.37 9.10 9.23
N SER A 152 2.09 10.20 9.46
CA SER A 152 2.63 11.06 8.41
C SER A 152 4.10 11.38 8.69
N ASN A 153 4.92 11.46 7.64
CA ASN A 153 6.37 11.67 7.74
C ASN A 153 6.83 13.09 7.35
N GLY A 154 5.93 14.08 7.44
CA GLY A 154 6.25 15.47 7.10
C GLY A 154 6.43 15.69 5.59
N GLN A 155 6.97 16.84 5.21
CA GLN A 155 7.17 17.19 3.79
C GLN A 155 8.43 16.54 3.23
N ALA A 156 8.49 16.34 1.91
CA ALA A 156 9.64 15.75 1.19
C ALA A 156 9.97 14.26 1.50
N ILE A 157 9.18 13.60 2.35
CA ILE A 157 9.24 12.14 2.57
C ILE A 157 7.92 11.52 2.11
N GLY A 158 7.89 11.01 0.88
CA GLY A 158 6.70 10.32 0.36
C GLY A 158 6.54 8.96 1.02
N MET A 159 5.33 8.66 1.47
CA MET A 159 5.03 7.43 2.19
C MET A 159 3.74 6.82 1.67
N GLY A 160 3.70 5.49 1.53
CA GLY A 160 2.48 4.78 1.14
C GLY A 160 2.34 4.54 -0.37
N LYS A 161 3.43 4.63 -1.14
CA LYS A 161 3.46 4.17 -2.54
C LYS A 161 3.11 2.69 -2.67
N ALA A 162 3.66 1.92 -1.73
CA ALA A 162 3.42 0.50 -1.58
C ALA A 162 3.32 0.20 -0.08
N VAL A 163 2.31 -0.58 0.28
CA VAL A 163 2.11 -1.11 1.63
C VAL A 163 1.78 -2.59 1.51
N GLY A 164 2.19 -3.37 2.51
CA GLY A 164 1.86 -4.79 2.56
C GLY A 164 1.97 -5.32 3.98
N TRP A 165 1.38 -6.49 4.20
CA TRP A 165 1.41 -7.17 5.49
C TRP A 165 2.41 -8.32 5.45
N PHE A 166 3.33 -8.33 6.40
CA PHE A 166 4.20 -9.47 6.60
C PHE A 166 3.44 -10.59 7.33
N ASP A 167 2.68 -10.20 8.34
CA ASP A 167 1.81 -11.07 9.13
C ASP A 167 0.61 -10.26 9.65
N ALA A 168 -0.14 -10.80 10.62
CA ALA A 168 -1.33 -10.15 11.18
C ALA A 168 -1.04 -8.86 11.98
N ASN A 169 0.19 -8.67 12.47
CA ASN A 169 0.60 -7.60 13.38
C ASN A 169 1.74 -6.73 12.81
N THR A 170 2.36 -7.16 11.72
CA THR A 170 3.52 -6.49 11.12
C THR A 170 3.23 -6.08 9.68
N SER A 171 3.48 -4.82 9.36
CA SER A 171 3.35 -4.31 7.98
C SER A 171 4.66 -3.72 7.48
N VAL A 172 4.79 -3.63 6.17
CA VAL A 172 5.89 -2.96 5.50
C VAL A 172 5.36 -1.82 4.65
N VAL A 173 6.10 -0.72 4.63
CA VAL A 173 5.72 0.51 3.94
C VAL A 173 6.93 1.00 3.15
N LEU A 174 6.73 1.21 1.86
CA LEU A 174 7.71 1.90 1.03
C LEU A 174 7.68 3.40 1.33
N VAL A 175 8.82 3.90 1.79
CA VAL A 175 9.09 5.30 2.13
C VAL A 175 10.16 5.84 1.19
N ASN A 176 9.89 6.97 0.58
CA ASN A 176 10.67 7.55 -0.49
C ASN A 176 11.10 8.97 -0.12
N THR A 177 12.32 9.35 -0.48
CA THR A 177 12.82 10.71 -0.30
C THR A 177 12.70 11.47 -1.61
N TYR A 178 12.10 12.67 -1.56
CA TYR A 178 11.92 13.56 -2.69
C TYR A 178 12.44 14.97 -2.38
N SER A 179 12.72 15.74 -3.42
CA SER A 179 12.83 17.21 -3.28
C SER A 179 11.45 17.87 -3.19
N PHE A 180 11.41 19.18 -2.90
CA PHE A 180 10.17 19.98 -2.96
C PHE A 180 9.56 20.06 -4.37
N SER A 181 10.35 19.76 -5.41
CA SER A 181 9.87 19.66 -6.79
C SER A 181 9.59 18.20 -7.21
N TYR A 182 9.42 17.31 -6.24
CA TYR A 182 9.14 15.89 -6.44
C TYR A 182 10.23 15.12 -7.22
N ILE A 183 11.51 15.47 -7.02
CA ILE A 183 12.62 14.69 -7.58
C ILE A 183 12.96 13.54 -6.63
N TRP A 184 12.71 12.30 -7.04
CA TRP A 184 12.98 11.09 -6.27
C TRP A 184 14.48 10.81 -6.19
N SER A 185 15.01 10.69 -4.97
CA SER A 185 16.45 10.43 -4.76
C SER A 185 16.76 9.08 -4.11
N ALA A 186 15.89 8.59 -3.23
CA ALA A 186 16.11 7.34 -2.52
C ALA A 186 14.82 6.71 -1.99
N SER A 187 14.90 5.44 -1.63
CA SER A 187 13.82 4.64 -1.07
C SER A 187 14.31 3.80 0.10
N ARG A 188 13.40 3.57 1.04
CA ARG A 188 13.56 2.72 2.21
C ARG A 188 12.26 1.98 2.48
N VAL A 189 12.36 0.78 3.00
CA VAL A 189 11.25 -0.04 3.45
C VAL A 189 11.21 0.04 4.97
N PHE A 190 10.13 0.59 5.51
CA PHE A 190 9.90 0.71 6.93
C PHE A 190 9.00 -0.43 7.38
N VAL A 191 9.35 -1.07 8.49
CA VAL A 191 8.56 -2.15 9.08
C VAL A 191 7.87 -1.63 10.32
N TYR A 192 6.55 -1.78 10.38
CA TYR A 192 5.72 -1.27 11.44
C TYR A 192 5.13 -2.39 12.28
N ASN A 193 5.24 -2.25 13.61
CA ASN A 193 4.40 -2.92 14.58
C ASN A 193 3.03 -2.23 14.62
N MET A 194 2.00 -2.96 14.24
CA MET A 194 0.65 -2.43 14.10
C MET A 194 -0.05 -2.21 15.45
N ALA A 195 0.42 -2.84 16.53
CA ALA A 195 -0.05 -2.54 17.87
C ALA A 195 0.37 -1.13 18.34
N LEU A 196 1.45 -0.58 17.78
CA LEU A 196 2.02 0.73 18.14
C LEU A 196 1.98 1.73 16.98
N PHE A 197 1.08 1.51 16.01
CA PHE A 197 1.06 2.23 14.75
C PHE A 197 1.10 3.75 14.91
N ASN A 198 0.38 4.31 15.90
CA ASN A 198 0.25 5.75 16.12
C ASN A 198 1.34 6.39 17.01
N SER A 199 2.29 5.62 17.56
CA SER A 199 3.13 6.08 18.69
C SER A 199 4.63 5.80 18.53
N SER A 200 5.13 5.63 17.30
CA SER A 200 6.49 5.17 16.93
C SER A 200 6.61 3.66 16.71
N GLY A 201 5.66 3.07 15.98
CA GLY A 201 5.64 1.65 15.66
C GLY A 201 6.74 1.15 14.70
N ILE A 202 7.73 1.96 14.31
CA ILE A 202 8.79 1.50 13.39
C ILE A 202 9.71 0.51 14.12
N MET A 203 9.73 -0.73 13.66
CA MET A 203 10.57 -1.81 14.19
C MET A 203 11.94 -1.85 13.51
N SER A 204 11.97 -1.64 12.19
CA SER A 204 13.20 -1.70 11.40
C SER A 204 13.07 -0.92 10.09
N VAL A 205 14.21 -0.63 9.47
CA VAL A 205 14.30 0.07 8.19
C VAL A 205 15.34 -0.62 7.31
N PHE A 206 14.96 -0.89 6.06
CA PHE A 206 15.82 -1.44 5.01
C PHE A 206 15.95 -0.44 3.84
N PRO A 207 17.09 -0.34 3.14
CA PRO A 207 18.39 -0.87 3.50
C PRO A 207 18.96 -0.20 4.75
N ASN A 208 19.89 -0.87 5.43
CA ASN A 208 20.65 -0.36 6.57
C ASN A 208 22.11 -0.84 6.50
N ALA A 209 22.93 -0.52 7.50
CA ALA A 209 24.36 -0.84 7.50
C ALA A 209 24.65 -2.35 7.46
N GLN A 210 23.73 -3.18 7.98
CA GLN A 210 23.84 -4.63 8.02
C GLN A 210 23.15 -5.31 6.83
N GLN A 211 22.15 -4.65 6.25
CA GLN A 211 21.43 -5.10 5.06
C GLN A 211 21.56 -4.04 3.97
N PRO A 212 22.76 -3.88 3.40
CA PRO A 212 22.98 -2.93 2.30
C PRO A 212 22.26 -3.43 1.04
N LEU A 213 21.95 -2.50 0.14
CA LEU A 213 21.56 -2.87 -1.22
C LEU A 213 22.72 -3.60 -1.91
N ALA A 214 22.40 -4.61 -2.71
CA ALA A 214 23.39 -5.30 -3.55
C ALA A 214 24.06 -4.30 -4.52
N THR A 215 25.29 -4.59 -4.94
CA THR A 215 26.17 -3.62 -5.65
C THR A 215 25.67 -3.16 -7.02
N GLY A 216 24.62 -3.77 -7.57
CA GLY A 216 23.95 -3.34 -8.80
C GLY A 216 22.58 -2.70 -8.59
N PHE A 217 22.06 -2.72 -7.37
CA PHE A 217 20.69 -2.33 -7.07
C PHE A 217 20.61 -0.83 -6.73
N GLY A 218 19.77 -0.12 -7.47
CA GLY A 218 19.59 1.31 -7.40
C GLY A 218 18.94 1.78 -6.09
N PRO A 219 19.18 3.03 -5.68
CA PRO A 219 18.64 3.56 -4.43
C PRO A 219 17.13 3.87 -4.49
N ILE A 220 16.52 3.83 -5.67
CA ILE A 220 15.12 4.17 -5.93
C ILE A 220 14.34 2.88 -6.16
N LEU A 221 13.35 2.60 -5.30
CA LEU A 221 12.47 1.44 -5.39
C LEU A 221 11.16 1.83 -6.07
N ILE A 222 10.90 1.36 -7.29
CA ILE A 222 9.67 1.67 -8.03
C ILE A 222 8.45 1.11 -7.29
N THR A 223 8.53 -0.13 -6.82
CA THR A 223 7.41 -0.82 -6.16
C THR A 223 7.91 -1.90 -5.20
N LEU A 224 6.99 -2.35 -4.33
CA LEU A 224 7.18 -3.43 -3.39
C LEU A 224 5.91 -4.28 -3.36
N VAL A 225 6.07 -5.59 -3.35
CA VAL A 225 4.98 -6.56 -3.18
C VAL A 225 5.31 -7.47 -2.01
N VAL A 226 4.34 -7.70 -1.14
CA VAL A 226 4.44 -8.71 -0.08
C VAL A 226 3.55 -9.88 -0.44
N THR A 227 4.15 -11.05 -0.51
CA THR A 227 3.44 -12.31 -0.74
C THR A 227 2.73 -12.78 0.52
N VAL A 228 1.78 -13.70 0.36
CA VAL A 228 1.03 -14.32 1.48
C VAL A 228 1.91 -15.06 2.48
N THR A 229 3.14 -15.41 2.09
CA THR A 229 4.13 -16.07 2.95
C THR A 229 5.06 -15.08 3.66
N GLY A 230 4.86 -13.78 3.50
CA GLY A 230 5.74 -12.74 4.06
C GLY A 230 6.98 -12.47 3.22
N THR A 231 7.15 -13.09 2.04
CA THR A 231 8.26 -12.73 1.13
C THR A 231 8.02 -11.34 0.57
N VAL A 232 9.04 -10.49 0.65
CA VAL A 232 9.01 -9.11 0.14
C VAL A 232 9.82 -9.03 -1.14
N THR A 233 9.16 -8.68 -2.23
CA THR A 233 9.80 -8.49 -3.54
C THR A 233 9.81 -7.01 -3.90
N MET A 234 10.95 -6.49 -4.33
CA MET A 234 11.15 -5.09 -4.69
C MET A 234 11.72 -4.98 -6.10
N LEU A 235 11.28 -3.97 -6.83
CA LEU A 235 11.81 -3.59 -8.14
C LEU A 235 12.42 -2.19 -8.03
N ASP A 236 13.65 -2.01 -8.51
CA ASP A 236 14.31 -0.71 -8.52
C ASP A 236 14.16 0.06 -9.84
N SER A 237 14.70 1.28 -9.87
CA SER A 237 14.72 2.14 -11.05
C SER A 237 15.61 1.65 -12.21
N GLN A 238 16.50 0.69 -11.98
CA GLN A 238 17.41 0.11 -12.97
C GLN A 238 16.82 -1.15 -13.62
N GLY A 239 15.71 -1.66 -13.08
CA GLY A 239 15.03 -2.87 -13.55
C GLY A 239 15.45 -4.12 -12.79
N ASP A 240 16.26 -3.98 -11.74
CA ASP A 240 16.71 -5.08 -10.91
C ASP A 240 15.68 -5.43 -9.84
N ILE A 241 15.63 -6.72 -9.50
CA ILE A 241 14.69 -7.28 -8.52
C ILE A 241 15.47 -7.73 -7.28
N SER A 242 14.93 -7.44 -6.10
CA SER A 242 15.40 -7.98 -4.83
C SER A 242 14.26 -8.70 -4.11
N ILE A 243 14.53 -9.92 -3.65
CA ILE A 243 13.60 -10.81 -2.97
C ILE A 243 14.14 -11.07 -1.56
N ILE A 244 13.40 -10.58 -0.56
CA ILE A 244 13.68 -10.78 0.85
C ILE A 244 12.72 -11.86 1.36
N PHE A 245 13.27 -13.02 1.69
CA PHE A 245 12.54 -14.10 2.32
C PHE A 245 12.35 -13.86 3.82
N PRO A 246 11.27 -14.39 4.41
CA PRO A 246 11.16 -14.52 5.87
C PRO A 246 12.37 -15.28 6.43
N ALA A 247 13.11 -14.64 7.32
CA ALA A 247 14.11 -15.28 8.17
C ALA A 247 13.46 -15.92 9.41
N ALA A 248 14.14 -16.88 10.03
CA ALA A 248 13.67 -17.48 11.27
C ALA A 248 13.84 -16.53 12.47
N PRO A 249 13.11 -16.77 13.58
CA PRO A 249 13.39 -16.11 14.83
C PRO A 249 14.86 -16.17 15.24
N GLY A 250 15.49 -15.01 15.43
CA GLY A 250 16.89 -14.85 15.80
C GLY A 250 17.81 -14.59 14.61
N SER A 251 17.26 -14.45 13.40
CA SER A 251 18.02 -14.19 12.18
C SER A 251 17.50 -12.96 11.41
N TYR A 252 18.37 -12.34 10.61
CA TYR A 252 18.02 -11.29 9.65
C TYR A 252 18.22 -11.79 8.22
N ALA A 253 17.56 -11.12 7.27
CA ALA A 253 17.67 -11.43 5.85
C ALA A 253 18.84 -10.66 5.21
N ASP A 254 19.97 -11.32 5.02
CA ASP A 254 21.14 -10.77 4.32
C ASP A 254 20.88 -10.64 2.83
N THR A 255 21.07 -9.44 2.29
CA THR A 255 20.83 -9.07 0.89
C THR A 255 22.12 -8.70 0.14
N SER A 256 23.28 -8.89 0.78
CA SER A 256 24.56 -8.38 0.27
C SER A 256 25.09 -9.07 -0.99
N TRP A 257 24.62 -10.29 -1.31
CA TRP A 257 25.18 -11.13 -2.38
C TRP A 257 24.32 -11.27 -3.64
N GLY A 258 23.19 -10.55 -3.78
CA GLY A 258 22.45 -10.54 -5.05
C GLY A 258 20.94 -10.31 -4.93
N THR A 259 20.21 -10.90 -5.88
CA THR A 259 18.75 -10.80 -6.06
C THR A 259 17.95 -11.40 -4.91
N VAL A 260 18.52 -12.35 -4.16
CA VAL A 260 17.80 -13.15 -3.17
C VAL A 260 18.50 -13.07 -1.81
N SER A 261 17.72 -12.94 -0.74
CA SER A 261 18.26 -12.89 0.62
C SER A 261 18.52 -14.26 1.25
N TRP A 262 19.43 -14.31 2.22
CA TRP A 262 19.75 -15.50 3.04
C TRP A 262 19.59 -15.20 4.53
N ALA A 263 19.32 -16.20 5.37
CA ALA A 263 19.23 -15.99 6.82
C ALA A 263 20.62 -15.99 7.48
N LEU A 264 20.92 -14.97 8.29
CA LEU A 264 22.12 -14.87 9.15
C LEU A 264 21.73 -14.50 10.58
N ASP A 265 22.50 -14.94 11.58
CA ASP A 265 22.19 -14.66 13.00
C ASP A 265 22.13 -13.16 13.33
N CYS A 266 21.15 -12.77 14.14
CA CYS A 266 20.83 -11.38 14.46
C CYS A 266 21.88 -10.69 15.33
N ILE A 267 22.07 -9.40 15.04
CA ILE A 267 22.58 -8.38 15.96
C ILE A 267 21.49 -7.30 16.04
N GLY A 268 21.16 -6.78 17.22
CA GLY A 268 20.02 -5.87 17.40
C GLY A 268 20.02 -4.66 16.45
N GLY A 269 18.85 -4.33 15.88
CA GLY A 269 18.64 -3.18 14.97
C GLY A 269 18.46 -3.53 13.48
N THR A 270 18.52 -4.81 13.11
CA THR A 270 18.28 -5.30 11.74
C THR A 270 16.81 -5.68 11.52
N PHE A 271 16.39 -5.80 10.25
CA PHE A 271 15.10 -6.42 9.91
C PHE A 271 15.06 -7.84 10.49
N ASN A 272 14.21 -8.02 11.50
CA ASN A 272 13.93 -9.30 12.14
C ASN A 272 12.45 -9.59 11.90
N PRO A 273 12.11 -10.64 11.14
CA PRO A 273 10.73 -11.02 10.79
C PRO A 273 9.94 -11.67 11.93
N GLN A 274 10.24 -11.32 13.18
CA GLN A 274 9.57 -11.85 14.38
C GLN A 274 8.47 -10.95 14.91
#